data_AF-A0A8T5LE14-F1
#
_entry.id   AF-A0A8T5LE14-F1
#
_cell.length_a   1.000
_cell.length_b   1.000
_cell.length_c   1.000
_cell.angle_alpha   90.00
_cell.angle_beta   90.00
_cell.angle_gamma   90.00
#
_symmetry.space_group_name_H-M   'P 1'
#
loop_
_entity.id
_entity.type
_entity.pdbx_description
1 polymer ?
#
loop_
_entity_poly.entity_id
_entity_poly.type
_entity_poly.pdbx_seq_one_letter_code
_entity_poly.pdbx_strand_id
1 'polypeptide(L)'
;MEIKPRVFLIGETRIRYDELAAYLEHIGVPDWDSPSANSDAEQLAEVYGRICYKSFDVSLNPNLTRIHTGNEAFLQNIIKQRHGSVLESIQTNWVFADVSRVLCMELIRHRAGCAISQESLR
;
A
#
# COMPACT_ATOMS: atom_id res chain seq x y z
N MET A 1 24.98 17.75 -24.89
CA MET A 1 24.80 17.13 -23.56
C MET A 1 23.74 16.05 -23.72
N GLU A 2 24.04 14.81 -23.31
CA GLU A 2 23.10 13.70 -23.41
C GLU A 2 22.04 13.81 -22.29
N ILE A 3 20.76 13.87 -22.65
CA ILE A 3 19.65 13.91 -21.68
C ILE A 3 19.22 12.46 -21.42
N LYS A 4 19.15 12.06 -20.14
CA LYS A 4 18.76 10.71 -19.72
C LYS A 4 17.55 10.77 -18.79
N PRO A 5 16.52 9.92 -18.99
CA PRO A 5 15.39 9.83 -18.08
C PRO A 5 15.81 9.58 -16.64
N ARG A 6 15.10 10.22 -15.70
CA ARG A 6 15.28 10.00 -14.25
C ARG A 6 13.94 9.85 -13.58
N VAL A 7 13.89 8.99 -12.56
CA VAL A 7 12.68 8.70 -11.80
C VAL A 7 12.97 8.86 -10.32
N PHE A 8 12.08 9.55 -9.61
CA PHE A 8 12.22 9.83 -8.19
C PHE A 8 10.94 9.48 -7.44
N LEU A 9 11.05 8.69 -6.37
CA LEU A 9 9.98 8.53 -5.38
C LEU A 9 10.04 9.72 -4.42
N ILE A 10 9.02 10.57 -4.42
CA ILE A 10 9.00 11.82 -3.63
C ILE A 10 7.94 11.83 -2.53
N GLY A 11 7.09 10.81 -2.48
CA GLY A 11 6.05 10.67 -1.47
C GLY A 11 5.54 9.25 -1.42
N GLU A 12 5.16 8.80 -0.23
CA GLU A 12 4.58 7.48 0.01
C GLU A 12 3.70 7.52 1.26
N THR A 13 2.81 6.54 1.37
CA THR A 13 1.93 6.40 2.53
C THR A 13 2.72 5.98 3.76
N ARG A 14 2.40 6.59 4.90
CA ARG A 14 3.08 6.34 6.18
C ARG A 14 2.08 6.02 7.28
N ILE A 15 2.52 5.21 8.25
CA ILE A 15 1.72 4.81 9.40
C ILE A 15 1.77 5.92 10.46
N ARG A 16 0.61 6.21 11.04
CA ARG A 16 0.48 6.89 12.33
C ARG A 16 0.50 5.82 13.43
N TYR A 17 1.69 5.51 13.95
CA TYR A 17 1.89 4.35 14.84
C TYR A 17 1.16 4.49 16.18
N ASP A 18 1.04 5.72 16.67
CA ASP A 18 0.23 6.11 17.81
C ASP A 18 -1.24 5.69 17.64
N GLU A 19 -1.84 6.04 16.50
CA GLU A 19 -3.24 5.73 16.20
C GLU A 19 -3.44 4.24 15.87
N LEU A 20 -2.47 3.61 15.21
CA LEU A 20 -2.51 2.16 14.96
C LEU A 20 -2.48 1.38 16.27
N ALA A 21 -1.60 1.74 17.21
CA ALA A 21 -1.53 1.12 18.53
C ALA A 21 -2.85 1.31 19.31
N ALA A 22 -3.41 2.53 19.30
CA ALA A 22 -4.71 2.80 19.94
C ALA A 22 -5.84 1.95 19.35
N TYR A 23 -5.86 1.76 18.02
CA TYR A 23 -6.82 0.87 17.37
C TYR A 23 -6.63 -0.60 17.79
N LEU A 24 -5.39 -1.09 17.84
CA LEU A 24 -5.07 -2.47 18.24
C LEU A 24 -5.46 -2.75 19.70
N GLU A 25 -5.22 -1.79 20.60
CA GLU A 25 -5.70 -1.86 21.98
C GLU A 25 -7.23 -1.90 22.04
N HIS A 26 -7.91 -1.04 21.27
CA HIS A 26 -9.38 -0.99 21.22
C HIS A 26 -10.00 -2.33 20.78
N ILE A 27 -9.38 -3.04 19.85
CA ILE A 27 -9.88 -4.35 19.39
C ILE A 27 -9.36 -5.53 20.23
N GLY A 28 -8.57 -5.28 21.28
CA GLY A 28 -8.10 -6.31 22.21
C GLY A 28 -6.88 -7.11 21.76
N VAL A 29 -6.10 -6.60 20.80
CA VAL A 29 -4.83 -7.20 20.35
C VAL A 29 -3.66 -6.20 20.40
N PRO A 30 -3.35 -5.61 21.56
CA PRO A 30 -2.34 -4.55 21.68
C PRO A 30 -0.93 -5.01 21.28
N ASP A 31 -0.64 -6.31 21.39
CA ASP A 31 0.65 -6.90 21.08
C ASP A 31 0.79 -7.37 19.63
N TRP A 32 -0.22 -7.12 18.78
CA TRP A 32 -0.11 -7.48 17.36
C TRP A 32 0.94 -6.61 16.67
N ASP A 33 1.84 -7.24 15.93
CA ASP A 33 2.82 -6.60 15.10
C ASP A 33 2.92 -7.24 13.70
N SER A 34 3.69 -6.60 12.82
CA SER A 34 4.06 -7.17 11.52
C SER A 34 5.57 -7.00 11.30
N PRO A 35 6.39 -7.80 11.99
CA PRO A 35 7.85 -7.61 12.02
C PRO A 35 8.52 -8.00 10.69
N SER A 36 7.75 -8.59 9.77
CA SER A 36 8.20 -9.00 8.44
C SER A 36 7.80 -8.02 7.33
N ALA A 37 7.09 -6.94 7.66
CA ALA A 37 6.84 -5.85 6.72
C ALA A 37 8.10 -5.00 6.54
N ASN A 38 8.47 -4.70 5.29
CA ASN A 38 9.67 -3.93 4.97
C ASN A 38 9.39 -2.42 4.87
N SER A 39 8.12 -2.02 4.91
CA SER A 39 7.69 -0.62 4.83
C SER A 39 6.32 -0.41 5.50
N ASP A 40 6.04 0.85 5.85
CA ASP A 40 4.73 1.31 6.31
C ASP A 40 3.61 0.92 5.32
N ALA A 41 3.89 0.99 4.02
CA ALA A 41 2.94 0.64 2.97
C ALA A 41 2.55 -0.85 3.01
N GLU A 42 3.54 -1.73 3.16
CA GLU A 42 3.34 -3.17 3.29
C GLU A 42 2.57 -3.52 4.57
N GLN A 43 2.94 -2.90 5.69
CA GLN A 43 2.25 -3.11 6.97
C GLN A 43 0.81 -2.57 6.93
N LEU A 44 0.56 -1.41 6.32
CA LEU A 44 -0.80 -0.88 6.16
C LEU A 44 -1.66 -1.77 5.27
N ALA A 45 -1.13 -2.28 4.16
CA ALA A 45 -1.88 -3.19 3.31
C ALA A 45 -2.29 -4.46 4.07
N GLU A 46 -1.42 -4.98 4.94
CA GLU A 46 -1.77 -6.08 5.84
C GLU A 46 -2.85 -5.68 6.85
N VAL A 47 -2.68 -4.53 7.52
CA VAL A 47 -3.67 -3.99 8.48
C VAL A 47 -5.04 -3.86 7.82
N TYR A 48 -5.14 -3.21 6.65
CA TYR A 48 -6.40 -3.03 5.94
C TYR A 48 -7.03 -4.37 5.51
N GLY A 49 -6.21 -5.33 5.06
CA GLY A 49 -6.70 -6.67 4.76
C GLY A 49 -7.22 -7.41 6.00
N ARG A 50 -6.56 -7.25 7.15
CA ARG A 50 -6.96 -7.87 8.42
C ARG A 50 -8.22 -7.23 9.00
N ILE A 51 -8.40 -5.92 8.86
CA ILE A 51 -9.60 -5.19 9.31
C ILE A 51 -10.88 -5.80 8.71
N CYS A 52 -10.86 -6.15 7.42
CA CYS A 52 -12.05 -6.70 6.73
C CYS A 52 -12.62 -7.96 7.37
N TYR A 53 -11.78 -8.78 8.03
CA TYR A 53 -12.18 -10.05 8.65
C TYR A 53 -11.84 -10.14 10.13
N LYS A 54 -11.41 -9.03 10.74
CA LYS A 54 -10.81 -8.99 12.10
C LYS A 54 -9.75 -10.08 12.30
N SER A 55 -8.96 -10.38 11.29
CA SER A 55 -8.02 -11.50 11.31
C SER A 55 -6.67 -11.16 11.95
N PHE A 56 -6.67 -10.35 13.01
CA PHE A 56 -5.46 -10.05 13.80
C PHE A 56 -5.14 -11.17 14.79
N ASP A 57 -6.18 -11.75 15.39
CA ASP A 57 -6.11 -12.93 16.25
C ASP A 57 -7.35 -13.82 16.01
N VAL A 58 -7.22 -15.14 16.18
CA VAL A 58 -8.32 -16.09 15.90
C VAL A 58 -9.50 -15.89 16.86
N SER A 59 -9.25 -15.37 18.06
CA SER A 59 -10.29 -15.06 19.05
C SER A 59 -11.21 -13.92 18.62
N LEU A 60 -10.79 -13.05 17.71
CA LEU A 60 -11.56 -11.88 17.27
C LEU A 60 -12.66 -12.22 16.25
N ASN A 61 -12.56 -13.37 15.60
CA ASN A 61 -13.56 -13.82 14.63
C ASN A 61 -13.75 -15.34 14.73
N PRO A 62 -14.91 -15.82 15.23
CA PRO A 62 -15.15 -17.25 15.43
C PRO A 62 -15.18 -18.07 14.13
N ASN A 63 -15.25 -17.42 12.96
CA ASN A 63 -15.18 -18.09 11.66
C ASN A 63 -13.74 -18.39 11.21
N LEU A 64 -12.72 -17.88 11.93
CA LEU A 64 -11.32 -18.11 11.61
C LEU A 64 -10.78 -19.32 12.38
N THR A 65 -10.27 -20.31 11.65
CA THR A 65 -9.56 -21.46 12.22
C THR A 65 -8.05 -21.30 12.20
N ARG A 66 -7.54 -20.41 11.35
CA ARG A 66 -6.12 -20.08 11.21
C ARG A 66 -5.96 -18.67 10.69
N ILE A 67 -4.81 -18.07 10.97
CA ILE A 67 -4.41 -16.78 10.46
C ILE A 67 -3.10 -16.95 9.67
N HIS A 68 -2.95 -16.17 8.61
CA HIS A 68 -1.72 -16.12 7.83
C HIS A 68 -0.61 -15.43 8.65
N THR A 69 0.56 -16.05 8.70
CA THR A 69 1.77 -15.52 9.34
C THR A 69 2.70 -14.96 8.27
N GLY A 70 3.25 -13.77 8.53
CA GLY A 70 4.19 -13.09 7.63
C GLY A 70 3.50 -12.17 6.63
N ASN A 71 4.02 -10.95 6.51
CA ASN A 71 3.48 -9.89 5.67
C ASN A 71 3.50 -10.28 4.18
N GLU A 72 4.64 -10.73 3.67
CA GLU A 72 4.78 -11.13 2.26
C GLU A 72 3.75 -12.20 1.88
N ALA A 73 3.66 -13.27 2.66
CA ALA A 73 2.70 -14.36 2.41
C ALA A 73 1.24 -13.86 2.47
N PHE A 74 0.94 -12.88 3.34
CA PHE A 74 -0.37 -12.25 3.43
C PHE A 74 -0.70 -11.43 2.17
N LEU A 75 0.23 -10.56 1.73
CA LEU A 75 0.06 -9.73 0.53
C LEU A 75 -0.03 -10.58 -0.74
N GLN A 76 0.77 -11.64 -0.86
CA GLN A 76 0.67 -12.58 -1.99
C GLN A 76 -0.70 -13.27 -2.01
N ASN A 77 -1.28 -13.60 -0.85
CA ASN A 77 -2.62 -14.15 -0.79
C ASN A 77 -3.69 -13.12 -1.20
N ILE A 78 -3.58 -11.85 -0.80
CA ILE A 78 -4.47 -10.77 -1.27
C ILE A 78 -4.48 -10.70 -2.80
N ILE A 79 -3.30 -10.70 -3.42
CA ILE A 79 -3.16 -10.65 -4.88
C ILE A 79 -3.79 -11.89 -5.52
N LYS A 80 -3.49 -13.09 -4.99
CA LYS A 80 -4.02 -14.35 -5.49
C LYS A 80 -5.56 -14.41 -5.45
N GLN A 81 -6.16 -13.90 -4.38
CA GLN A 81 -7.61 -13.83 -4.21
C GLN A 81 -8.26 -12.62 -4.92
N ARG A 82 -7.46 -11.75 -5.55
CA ARG A 82 -7.91 -10.54 -6.24
C ARG A 82 -8.63 -9.55 -5.32
N HIS A 83 -8.20 -9.45 -4.07
CA HIS A 83 -8.69 -8.46 -3.09
C HIS A 83 -8.03 -7.08 -3.31
N GLY A 84 -8.11 -6.57 -4.54
CA GLY A 84 -7.36 -5.38 -4.98
C GLY A 84 -7.69 -4.09 -4.23
N SER A 85 -8.91 -3.96 -3.71
CA SER A 85 -9.35 -2.77 -2.95
C SER A 85 -8.51 -2.49 -1.70
N VAL A 86 -7.90 -3.52 -1.11
CA VAL A 86 -6.98 -3.36 0.03
C VAL A 86 -5.75 -2.52 -0.38
N LEU A 87 -5.25 -2.73 -1.60
CA LEU A 87 -4.04 -2.07 -2.10
C LEU A 87 -4.30 -0.63 -2.54
N GLU A 88 -5.56 -0.26 -2.83
CA GLU A 88 -5.94 1.10 -3.25
C GLU A 88 -5.70 2.15 -2.13
N SER A 89 -5.66 1.71 -0.87
CA SER A 89 -5.39 2.58 0.28
C SER A 89 -3.91 3.03 0.35
N ILE A 90 -3.03 2.40 -0.43
CA ILE A 90 -1.60 2.69 -0.46
C ILE A 90 -1.29 3.56 -1.68
N GLN A 91 -0.73 4.74 -1.42
CA GLN A 91 -0.37 5.72 -2.42
C GLN A 91 1.14 5.97 -2.44
N THR A 92 1.70 6.13 -3.64
CA THR A 92 3.08 6.57 -3.88
C THR A 92 3.08 7.67 -4.93
N ASN A 93 4.02 8.61 -4.81
CA ASN A 93 4.14 9.76 -5.69
C ASN A 93 5.51 9.76 -6.36
N TRP A 94 5.50 9.76 -7.68
CA TRP A 94 6.69 9.63 -8.51
C TRP A 94 6.86 10.85 -9.41
N VAL A 95 8.10 11.29 -9.58
CA VAL A 95 8.49 12.30 -10.58
C VAL A 95 9.26 11.61 -11.68
N PHE A 96 8.78 11.77 -12.91
CA PHE A 96 9.44 11.34 -14.13
C PHE A 96 10.05 12.57 -14.79
N ALA A 97 11.36 12.75 -14.66
CA ALA A 97 12.11 13.87 -15.22
C ALA A 97 12.84 13.46 -16.50
N ASP A 98 13.07 14.43 -17.38
CA ASP A 98 13.83 14.22 -18.62
C ASP A 98 13.23 13.14 -19.54
N VAL A 99 11.91 13.01 -19.53
CA VAL A 99 11.15 12.05 -20.36
C VAL A 99 10.52 12.71 -21.57
N SER A 100 10.30 11.94 -22.64
CA SER A 100 9.73 12.46 -23.87
C SER A 100 8.23 12.80 -23.72
N ARG A 101 7.76 13.76 -24.53
CA ARG A 101 6.32 14.09 -24.58
C ARG A 101 5.47 12.91 -25.04
N VAL A 102 6.02 12.05 -25.90
CA VAL A 102 5.36 10.82 -26.36
C VAL A 102 5.10 9.88 -25.18
N LEU A 103 6.08 9.69 -24.29
CA LEU A 103 5.89 8.90 -23.07
C LEU A 103 4.76 9.49 -22.22
N CYS A 104 4.74 10.81 -22.01
CA CYS A 104 3.69 11.44 -21.21
C CYS A 104 2.28 11.20 -21.79
N MET A 105 2.13 11.23 -23.12
CA MET A 105 0.84 11.01 -23.79
C MET A 105 0.31 9.58 -23.63
N GLU A 106 1.20 8.59 -23.56
CA GLU A 106 0.84 7.21 -23.23
C GLU A 106 0.56 7.06 -21.72
N LEU A 107 1.40 7.65 -20.87
CA LEU A 107 1.28 7.56 -19.41
C LEU A 107 -0.07 8.11 -18.91
N ILE A 108 -0.54 9.25 -19.45
CA ILE A 108 -1.81 9.84 -19.05
C ILE A 108 -3.05 8.99 -19.38
N ARG A 109 -2.89 7.90 -20.14
CA ARG A 109 -3.99 6.97 -20.44
C ARG A 109 -4.29 6.03 -19.28
N HIS A 110 -3.35 5.88 -18.34
CA HIS A 110 -3.55 5.13 -17.11
C HIS A 110 -4.42 5.96 -16.15
N ARG A 111 -5.72 5.67 -16.11
CA ARG A 111 -6.69 6.41 -15.28
C ARG A 111 -6.91 5.81 -13.90
N ALA A 112 -6.89 4.48 -13.79
CA ALA A 112 -7.14 3.79 -12.54
C ALA A 112 -5.92 3.95 -11.61
N GLY A 113 -6.12 4.53 -10.43
CA GLY A 113 -5.06 4.69 -9.43
C GLY A 113 -3.96 5.68 -9.80
N CYS A 114 -4.16 6.58 -10.78
CA CYS A 114 -3.17 7.56 -11.18
C CYS A 114 -3.77 8.97 -11.22
N ALA A 115 -3.09 9.91 -10.54
CA ALA A 115 -3.32 11.34 -10.65
C ALA A 115 -2.04 12.00 -11.16
N ILE A 116 -2.14 12.82 -12.21
CA ILE A 116 -0.97 13.34 -12.94
C ILE A 116 -0.99 14.86 -12.95
N SER A 117 0.14 15.46 -12.57
CA SER A 117 0.49 16.86 -12.82
C SER A 117 1.68 16.89 -13.77
N GLN A 118 1.62 17.73 -14.80
CA GLN A 118 2.62 17.75 -15.86
C GLN A 118 3.07 19.19 -16.16
N GLU A 119 4.36 19.36 -16.47
CA GLU A 119 4.91 20.63 -16.94
C GLU A 119 4.14 21.17 -18.16
N SER A 120 3.79 22.45 -18.08
CA SER A 120 3.05 23.17 -19.12
C SER A 120 3.95 23.54 -20.29
N LEU A 121 3.40 23.49 -21.51
CA LEU A 121 4.04 24.00 -22.74
C LEU A 121 3.44 25.34 -23.21
N ARG A 122 2.55 25.93 -22.41
CA ARG A 122 1.95 27.25 -22.70
C ARG A 122 2.96 28.38 -22.54
#